data_AF-A0A537JAR1-F1
#
_entry.id   AF-A0A537JAR1-F1
#
_cell.length_a   1.000
_cell.length_b   1.000
_cell.length_c   1.000
_cell.angle_alpha   90.00
_cell.angle_beta   90.00
_cell.angle_gamma   90.00
#
_symmetry.space_group_name_H-M   'P 1'
#
loop_
_entity.id
_entity.type
_entity.pdbx_description
1 polymer ?
#
loop_
_entity_poly.entity_id
_entity_poly.type
_entity_poly.pdbx_seq_one_letter_code
_entity_poly.pdbx_strand_id
1 'polypeptide(L)' 'MAATDPAGRALGDTITLFATRDGRVVRALLAGHASVETPSYAVIADRIDADRARDRITADAHVTLFSQP' A
#
# COMPACT_ATOMS: atom_id res chain seq x y z
N MET A 1 10.80 -12.10 16.30
CA MET A 1 11.16 -12.61 14.96
C MET A 1 9.91 -12.47 14.10
N ALA A 2 9.77 -11.34 13.41
CA ALA A 2 8.60 -11.08 12.59
C ALA A 2 8.75 -11.87 11.29
N ALA A 3 7.87 -12.85 11.07
CA ALA A 3 7.75 -13.53 9.79
C ALA A 3 7.29 -12.50 8.76
N THR A 4 8.22 -12.02 7.94
CA THR A 4 7.93 -11.24 6.74
C THR A 4 7.13 -12.12 5.80
N ASP A 5 5.87 -11.76 5.59
CA ASP A 5 5.06 -12.31 4.51
C ASP A 5 5.68 -11.84 3.18
N PRO A 6 6.14 -12.74 2.29
CA PRO A 6 6.74 -12.36 1.02
C PRO A 6 5.79 -11.58 0.10
N ALA A 7 4.47 -11.61 0.34
CA ALA A 7 3.50 -10.87 -0.45
C ALA A 7 3.45 -9.36 -0.13
N GLY A 8 4.07 -8.93 0.97
CA GLY A 8 3.89 -7.60 1.51
C GLY A 8 2.51 -7.39 2.13
N ARG A 9 2.41 -6.48 3.10
CA ARG A 9 1.15 -6.19 3.80
C ARG A 9 0.74 -4.75 3.53
N ALA A 10 -0.53 -4.57 3.19
CA ALA A 10 -1.13 -3.25 3.07
C ALA A 10 -2.21 -3.12 4.15
N LEU A 11 -2.11 -2.09 4.99
CA LEU A 11 -3.00 -1.84 6.12
C LEU A 11 -3.52 -0.40 6.06
N GLY A 12 -4.70 -0.18 6.62
CA GLY A 12 -5.31 1.12 6.82
C GLY A 12 -6.67 0.96 7.49
N ASP A 13 -7.13 2.00 8.18
CA ASP A 13 -8.44 2.03 8.85
C ASP A 13 -9.57 1.82 7.84
N THR A 14 -9.40 2.32 6.61
CA THR A 14 -10.30 2.10 5.48
C THR A 14 -9.51 1.69 4.25
N ILE A 15 -9.96 0.63 3.59
CA ILE A 15 -9.41 0.13 2.33
C ILE A 15 -10.51 0.10 1.28
N THR A 16 -10.34 0.86 0.20
CA THR A 16 -11.24 0.87 -0.96
C THR A 16 -10.54 0.22 -2.16
N LEU A 17 -11.15 -0.82 -2.71
CA LEU A 17 -10.63 -1.55 -3.88
C LEU A 17 -11.44 -1.19 -5.13
N PHE A 18 -10.74 -0.85 -6.21
CA PHE A 18 -11.33 -0.68 -7.53
C PHE A 18 -10.95 -1.88 -8.39
N ALA A 19 -11.96 -2.62 -8.85
CA ALA A 19 -11.77 -3.82 -9.65
C ALA A 19 -12.45 -3.69 -11.02
N THR A 20 -11.91 -4.38 -12.00
CA THR A 20 -12.52 -4.57 -13.31
C THR A 20 -13.73 -5.51 -13.24
N ARG A 21 -14.51 -5.63 -14.32
CA ARG A 21 -15.69 -6.51 -14.37
C ARG A 21 -15.36 -7.99 -14.14
N ASP A 22 -14.17 -8.44 -14.53
CA ASP A 22 -13.65 -9.79 -14.28
C ASP A 22 -13.05 -9.96 -12.87
N GLY A 23 -13.15 -8.94 -12.00
CA GLY A 23 -12.75 -9.02 -10.59
C GLY A 23 -11.28 -8.71 -10.32
N ARG A 24 -10.52 -8.26 -11.32
CA ARG A 24 -9.10 -7.90 -11.13
C ARG A 24 -8.99 -6.54 -10.44
N VAL A 25 -8.35 -6.49 -9.28
CA VAL A 25 -8.04 -5.22 -8.60
C VAL A 25 -7.01 -4.43 -9.42
N VAL A 26 -7.35 -3.19 -9.76
CA VAL A 26 -6.50 -2.28 -10.54
C VAL A 26 -6.08 -1.04 -9.76
N ARG A 27 -6.76 -0.73 -8.65
CA ARG A 27 -6.36 0.34 -7.74
C ARG A 27 -6.81 0.02 -6.31
N ALA A 28 -5.98 0.37 -5.34
CA ALA A 28 -6.29 0.29 -3.92
C ALA A 28 -6.02 1.64 -3.25
N LEU A 29 -7.01 2.13 -2.52
CA LEU A 29 -6.88 3.34 -1.71
C LEU A 29 -6.95 2.96 -0.24
N LEU A 30 -5.89 3.25 0.50
CA LEU A 30 -5.77 3.05 1.94
C LEU A 30 -5.79 4.42 2.62
N ALA A 31 -6.57 4.55 3.69
CA ALA A 31 -6.70 5.79 4.44
C ALA A 31 -6.86 5.52 5.95
N GLY A 32 -6.39 6.45 6.76
CA GLY A 32 -6.35 6.34 8.21
C GLY A 32 -5.25 5.39 8.62
N HIS A 33 -4.06 5.93 8.89
CA HIS A 33 -2.87 5.15 9.25
C HIS A 33 -2.52 4.08 8.20
N ALA A 34 -2.39 4.50 6.95
CA ALA A 34 -2.05 3.61 5.85
C ALA A 34 -0.59 3.15 5.93
N SER A 35 -0.36 1.85 5.79
CA SER A 35 0.98 1.30 5.65
C SER A 35 1.06 0.30 4.50
N VAL A 36 2.21 0.29 3.81
CA VAL A 36 2.58 -0.72 2.82
C VAL A 36 3.97 -1.22 3.18
N GLU A 37 4.08 -2.51 3.45
CA GLU A 37 5.33 -3.17 3.79
C GLU A 37 5.67 -4.20 2.73
N THR A 38 6.92 -4.21 2.29
CA THR A 38 7.53 -5.22 1.42
C THR A 38 8.81 -5.73 2.08
N PRO A 39 9.44 -6.80 1.56
CA PRO A 39 10.74 -7.23 2.06
C PRO A 39 11.83 -6.15 1.98
N SER A 40 11.74 -5.20 1.04
CA SER A 40 12.80 -4.21 0.77
C SER A 40 12.51 -2.84 1.36
N TYR A 41 11.23 -2.51 1.56
CA TYR A 41 10.83 -1.19 2.06
C TYR A 41 9.50 -1.23 2.81
N ALA A 42 9.29 -0.24 3.67
CA ALA A 42 8.01 0.06 4.30
C ALA A 42 7.67 1.55 4.12
N VAL A 43 6.43 1.84 3.73
CA VAL A 43 5.87 3.19 3.63
C VAL A 43 4.72 3.32 4.63
N ILE A 44 4.72 4.40 5.40
CA ILE A 44 3.63 4.77 6.31
C ILE A 44 3.17 6.18 5.96
N ALA A 45 1.87 6.40 5.84
CA ALA A 45 1.27 7.69 5.53
C ALA A 45 -0.19 7.75 6.01
N ASP A 46 -0.82 8.92 5.97
CA ASP A 46 -2.26 9.01 6.26
C ASP A 46 -3.10 8.41 5.13
N ARG A 47 -2.57 8.47 3.89
CA ARG A 47 -3.20 7.94 2.69
C ARG A 47 -2.17 7.34 1.75
N ILE A 48 -2.47 6.15 1.21
CA ILE A 48 -1.69 5.50 0.15
C ILE A 48 -2.63 5.13 -1.00
N ASP A 49 -2.27 5.52 -2.21
CA ASP A 49 -2.97 5.18 -3.44
C ASP A 49 -2.06 4.36 -4.35
N ALA A 50 -2.38 3.08 -4.50
CA ALA A 50 -1.69 2.15 -5.38
C ALA A 50 -2.52 1.96 -6.65
N ASP A 51 -2.08 2.55 -7.75
CA ASP A 51 -2.75 2.52 -9.06
C ASP A 51 -1.94 1.67 -10.05
N ARG A 52 -2.40 0.44 -10.28
CA ARG A 52 -1.77 -0.49 -11.22
C ARG A 52 -1.97 -0.07 -12.66
N ALA A 53 -3.08 0.59 -13.00
CA ALA A 53 -3.32 1.04 -14.37
C ALA A 53 -2.32 2.12 -14.81
N ARG A 54 -1.80 2.88 -13.83
CA ARG A 54 -0.77 3.91 -14.04
C ARG A 54 0.64 3.49 -13.62
N ASP A 55 0.80 2.25 -13.16
CA ASP A 55 2.04 1.72 -12.57
C ASP A 55 2.67 2.67 -11.54
N ARG A 56 1.83 3.16 -10.60
CA ARG A 56 2.22 4.23 -9.67
C ARG A 56 1.69 3.98 -8.27
N ILE A 57 2.52 4.28 -7.27
CA ILE A 57 2.13 4.39 -5.87
C ILE A 57 2.37 5.83 -5.42
N THR A 58 1.38 6.43 -4.77
CA THR A 58 1.52 7.73 -4.10
C THR A 58 1.17 7.61 -2.63
N ALA A 59 1.91 8.32 -1.80
CA ALA A 59 1.67 8.42 -0.37
C ALA A 59 1.55 9.91 -0.02
N ASP A 60 0.54 10.26 0.76
CA ASP A 60 0.20 11.64 1.09
C ASP A 60 0.05 11.82 2.60
N ALA A 61 0.59 12.93 3.12
CA ALA A 61 0.60 13.36 4.52
C ALA A 61 1.31 12.39 5.50
N HIS A 62 2.13 12.98 6.38
CA HIS A 62 2.94 12.25 7.37
C HIS A 62 3.74 11.06 6.79
N VAL A 63 4.25 11.24 5.57
CA VAL A 63 4.92 10.17 4.83
C VAL A 63 6.26 9.84 5.47
N THR A 64 6.42 8.57 5.86
CA THR A 64 7.67 8.02 6.36
C THR A 64 8.05 6.80 5.51
N LEU A 65 9.29 6.78 5.04
CA LEU A 65 9.86 5.67 4.25
C LEU A 65 11.00 5.01 5.03
N PHE A 66 10.93 3.69 5.14
CA PHE A 66 12.00 2.84 5.64
C PHE A 66 12.48 1.94 4.51
N SER A 67 13.80 1.87 4.30
CA SER A 67 14.42 0.96 3.33
C SER A 67 15.48 0.12 4.01
N GLN A 68 15.57 -1.16 3.67
CA GLN A 68 16.72 -1.98 4.05
C GLN A 68 17.86 -1.75 3.04
N PRO A 69 19.11 -1.57 3.50
CA PRO A 69 20.27 -1.39 2.61
C PRO A 69 20.59 -2.66 1.81
#